data_AF-A0A1I8AAL2-F1
#
_entry.id   AF-A0A1I8AAL2-F1
#
_cell.length_a   1.000
_cell.length_b   1.000
_cell.length_c   1.000
_cell.angle_alpha   90.00
_cell.angle_beta   90.00
_cell.angle_gamma   90.00
#
_symmetry.space_group_name_H-M   'P 1'
#
loop_
_entity.id
_entity.type
_entity.pdbx_description
1 polymer ?
#
loop_
_entity_poly.entity_id
_entity_poly.type
_entity_poly.pdbx_seq_one_letter_code
_entity_poly.pdbx_strand_id
1 'polypeptide(L)'
;MPAFVQQLSEGACALLIESRAATQTLLHEQLGLIMASLAQFPVEKQVDFTEDAKENAKLWAIRKDTFPAVGAVRKTGTTVIIEDVTFPVEQLAIGVNRLIELFERHHYDEAILFGHALEGNLHFVFTQGFNSAEEV
;
A
#
# COMPACT_ATOMS: atom_id res chain seq x y z
N MET A 1 2.67 8.35 -11.61
CA MET A 1 1.38 7.98 -10.97
C MET A 1 0.23 8.51 -11.81
N PRO A 2 -0.94 7.83 -11.83
CA PRO A 2 -2.17 8.35 -12.44
C PRO A 2 -2.59 9.70 -11.84
N ALA A 3 -3.19 10.57 -12.65
CA ALA A 3 -3.56 11.93 -12.22
C ALA A 3 -4.62 11.95 -11.11
N PHE A 4 -5.49 10.93 -11.05
CA PHE A 4 -6.55 10.86 -10.06
C PHE A 4 -6.05 10.62 -8.63
N VAL A 5 -4.80 10.18 -8.43
CA VAL A 5 -4.30 9.86 -7.09
C VAL A 5 -4.22 11.10 -6.21
N GLN A 6 -3.94 12.27 -6.80
CA GLN A 6 -3.93 13.55 -6.07
C GLN A 6 -5.33 14.00 -5.60
N GLN A 7 -6.39 13.31 -6.04
CA GLN A 7 -7.78 13.63 -5.73
C GLN A 7 -8.39 12.65 -4.73
N LEU A 8 -7.62 11.65 -4.27
CA LEU A 8 -8.09 10.68 -3.28
C LEU A 8 -8.22 11.34 -1.90
N SER A 9 -9.13 10.84 -1.09
CA SER A 9 -9.27 11.27 0.30
C SER A 9 -8.01 10.95 1.12
N GLU A 10 -7.79 11.69 2.19
CA GLU A 10 -6.62 11.53 3.08
C GLU A 10 -6.55 10.13 3.71
N GLY A 11 -7.71 9.49 3.95
CA GLY A 11 -7.81 8.13 4.46
C GLY A 11 -7.89 7.04 3.38
N ALA A 12 -7.67 7.38 2.10
CA ALA A 12 -7.83 6.42 1.02
C ALA A 12 -6.76 5.32 1.09
N CYS A 13 -7.20 4.07 0.97
CA CYS A 13 -6.34 2.91 0.82
C CYS A 13 -6.42 2.39 -0.63
N ALA A 14 -5.28 2.06 -1.21
CA ALA A 14 -5.21 1.46 -2.53
C ALA A 14 -4.96 -0.05 -2.42
N LEU A 15 -5.71 -0.84 -3.19
CA LEU A 15 -5.48 -2.27 -3.38
C LEU A 15 -5.01 -2.54 -4.81
N LEU A 16 -3.89 -3.24 -4.96
CA LEU A 16 -3.47 -3.83 -6.22
C LEU A 16 -3.82 -5.32 -6.19
N ILE A 17 -4.68 -5.75 -7.12
CA ILE A 17 -5.16 -7.13 -7.19
C ILE A 17 -4.66 -7.75 -8.50
N GLU A 18 -4.05 -8.92 -8.41
CA GLU A 18 -3.64 -9.73 -9.55
C GLU A 18 -4.32 -11.10 -9.46
N SER A 19 -4.86 -11.57 -10.59
CA SER A 19 -5.41 -12.93 -10.71
C SER A 19 -4.70 -13.66 -11.84
N ARG A 20 -4.49 -14.96 -11.66
CA ARG A 20 -3.88 -15.86 -12.65
C ARG A 20 -4.69 -17.15 -12.72
N ALA A 21 -4.92 -17.64 -13.92
CA ALA A 21 -5.64 -18.89 -14.15
C ALA A 21 -5.01 -19.71 -15.27
N ALA A 22 -5.31 -21.01 -15.30
CA ALA A 22 -4.80 -21.94 -16.30
C ALA A 22 -5.43 -21.73 -17.70
N THR A 23 -6.59 -21.10 -17.77
CA THR A 23 -7.30 -20.78 -19.02
C THR A 23 -7.90 -19.39 -18.96
N GLN A 24 -8.14 -18.79 -20.12
CA GLN A 24 -8.76 -17.46 -20.20
C GLN A 24 -10.19 -17.45 -19.63
N THR A 25 -10.95 -18.53 -19.87
CA THR A 25 -12.30 -18.67 -19.30
C THR A 25 -12.28 -18.65 -17.78
N LEU A 26 -11.39 -19.43 -17.15
CA LEU A 26 -11.24 -19.44 -15.70
C LEU A 26 -10.77 -18.08 -15.17
N LEU A 27 -9.90 -17.38 -15.90
CA LEU A 27 -9.47 -16.03 -15.53
C LEU A 27 -10.68 -15.08 -15.50
N HIS A 28 -11.48 -15.05 -16.56
CA HIS A 28 -12.64 -14.17 -16.64
C HIS A 28 -13.70 -14.49 -15.58
N GLU A 29 -13.92 -15.77 -15.26
CA GLU A 29 -14.77 -16.18 -14.15
C GLU A 29 -14.26 -15.63 -12.80
N GLN A 30 -12.96 -15.77 -12.51
CA GLN A 30 -12.35 -15.23 -11.29
C GLN A 30 -12.45 -13.70 -11.22
N LEU A 31 -12.17 -13.00 -12.32
CA LEU A 31 -12.30 -11.54 -12.39
C LEU A 31 -13.75 -11.10 -12.12
N GLY A 32 -14.73 -11.83 -12.66
CA GLY A 32 -16.15 -11.58 -12.38
C GLY A 32 -16.49 -11.71 -10.90
N LEU A 33 -16.00 -12.76 -10.23
CA LEU A 33 -16.21 -12.99 -8.80
C LEU A 33 -15.54 -11.90 -7.93
N ILE A 34 -14.33 -11.48 -8.29
CA ILE A 34 -13.62 -10.41 -7.59
C ILE A 34 -14.41 -9.10 -7.70
N MET A 35 -14.79 -8.71 -8.92
CA MET A 35 -15.54 -7.48 -9.16
C MET A 35 -16.90 -7.47 -8.45
N ALA A 36 -17.61 -8.61 -8.44
CA ALA A 36 -18.86 -8.75 -7.70
C ALA A 36 -18.66 -8.60 -6.19
N SER A 37 -17.55 -9.13 -5.64
CA SER A 37 -17.22 -9.02 -4.21
C SER A 37 -16.87 -7.59 -3.80
N LEU A 38 -16.26 -6.82 -4.70
CA LEU A 38 -15.88 -5.42 -4.48
C LEU A 38 -17.08 -4.46 -4.60
N ALA A 39 -18.11 -4.81 -5.37
CA ALA A 39 -19.23 -3.92 -5.69
C ALA A 39 -20.02 -3.40 -4.48
N GLN A 40 -19.95 -4.10 -3.33
CA GLN A 40 -20.60 -3.69 -2.09
C GLN A 40 -19.85 -2.60 -1.31
N PHE A 41 -18.57 -2.37 -1.63
CA PHE A 41 -17.73 -1.40 -0.93
C PHE A 41 -17.69 -0.07 -1.70
N PRO A 42 -17.66 1.08 -1.01
CA PRO A 42 -17.44 2.36 -1.67
C PRO A 42 -16.03 2.41 -2.24
N VAL A 43 -15.92 2.67 -3.55
CA VAL A 43 -14.64 2.80 -4.26
C VAL A 43 -14.51 4.23 -4.78
N GLU A 44 -13.52 4.98 -4.29
CA GLU A 44 -13.29 6.37 -4.73
C GLU A 44 -12.84 6.45 -6.19
N LYS A 45 -11.89 5.58 -6.56
CA LYS A 45 -11.33 5.44 -7.91
C LYS A 45 -10.95 4.00 -8.16
N GLN A 46 -11.07 3.59 -9.42
CA GLN A 46 -10.71 2.25 -9.88
C GLN A 46 -9.96 2.33 -11.20
N VAL A 47 -8.99 1.44 -11.36
CA VAL A 47 -8.43 1.04 -12.66
C VAL A 47 -8.96 -0.36 -12.95
N ASP A 48 -9.52 -0.56 -14.14
CA ASP A 48 -10.09 -1.86 -14.52
C ASP A 48 -9.00 -2.93 -14.62
N PHE A 49 -9.39 -4.19 -14.41
CA PHE A 49 -8.52 -5.32 -14.70
C PHE A 49 -8.10 -5.31 -16.17
N THR A 50 -6.84 -5.64 -16.42
CA THR A 50 -6.26 -5.67 -17.76
C THR A 50 -5.40 -6.92 -17.95
N GLU A 51 -5.48 -7.50 -19.14
CA GLU A 51 -4.60 -8.57 -19.59
C GLU A 51 -3.36 -8.03 -20.33
N ASP A 52 -3.26 -6.70 -20.55
CA ASP A 52 -2.08 -6.09 -21.15
C ASP A 52 -0.89 -6.16 -20.19
N ALA A 53 0.10 -6.98 -20.54
CA ALA A 53 1.33 -7.15 -19.80
C ALA A 53 2.07 -5.82 -19.54
N LYS A 54 1.97 -4.84 -20.43
CA LYS A 54 2.60 -3.52 -20.24
C LYS A 54 1.91 -2.72 -19.15
N GLU A 55 0.58 -2.71 -19.13
CA GLU A 55 -0.19 -2.03 -18.09
C GLU A 55 -0.01 -2.72 -16.73
N ASN A 56 -0.04 -4.05 -16.71
CA ASN A 56 0.25 -4.83 -15.49
C ASN A 56 1.64 -4.52 -14.93
N ALA A 57 2.67 -4.46 -15.80
CA ALA A 57 4.01 -4.11 -15.38
C ALA A 57 4.10 -2.69 -14.80
N LYS A 58 3.36 -1.72 -15.35
CA LYS A 58 3.29 -0.34 -14.82
C LYS A 58 2.64 -0.29 -13.44
N LEU A 59 1.53 -0.99 -13.24
CA LEU A 59 0.85 -1.05 -11.94
C LEU A 59 1.74 -1.71 -10.87
N TRP A 60 2.44 -2.79 -11.23
CA TRP A 60 3.43 -3.41 -10.37
C TRP A 60 4.63 -2.52 -10.07
N ALA A 61 5.09 -1.73 -11.04
CA ALA A 61 6.16 -0.77 -10.83
C ALA A 61 5.75 0.28 -9.78
N ILE A 62 4.53 0.83 -9.87
CA ILE A 62 4.01 1.76 -8.86
C ILE A 62 4.06 1.16 -7.45
N ARG A 63 3.65 -0.11 -7.28
CA ARG A 63 3.67 -0.80 -5.97
C ARG A 63 5.09 -1.11 -5.47
N LYS A 64 6.06 -1.30 -6.36
CA LYS A 64 7.47 -1.58 -6.00
C LYS A 64 8.24 -0.30 -5.68
N ASP A 65 7.96 0.77 -6.43
CA ASP A 65 8.69 2.03 -6.36
C ASP A 65 8.28 2.89 -5.15
N THR A 66 7.21 2.52 -4.42
CA THR A 66 6.78 3.21 -3.20
C THR A 66 7.89 3.25 -2.14
N PHE A 67 8.65 2.16 -1.98
CA PHE A 67 9.72 2.08 -0.99
C PHE A 67 10.96 2.92 -1.35
N PRO A 68 11.55 2.78 -2.56
CA PRO A 68 12.66 3.63 -2.99
C PRO A 68 12.36 5.13 -2.93
N ALA A 69 11.09 5.53 -3.13
CA ALA A 69 10.69 6.92 -3.08
C ALA A 69 10.99 7.58 -1.72
N VAL A 70 10.67 6.91 -0.61
CA VAL A 70 10.93 7.45 0.75
C VAL A 70 12.42 7.56 1.03
N GLY A 71 13.19 6.55 0.63
CA GLY A 71 14.64 6.61 0.74
C GLY A 71 15.25 7.77 -0.05
N ALA A 72 14.69 8.12 -1.20
CA ALA A 72 15.18 9.20 -2.06
C ALA A 72 14.85 10.60 -1.53
N VAL A 73 13.69 10.80 -0.89
CA VAL A 73 13.24 12.12 -0.41
C VAL A 73 13.60 12.41 1.05
N ARG A 74 14.13 11.42 1.78
CA ARG A 74 14.48 11.56 3.20
C ARG A 74 15.31 12.81 3.48
N LYS A 75 15.05 13.44 4.63
CA LYS A 75 15.84 14.56 5.12
C LYS A 75 17.29 14.16 5.39
N THR A 76 18.24 14.99 4.98
CA THR A 76 19.67 14.78 5.29
C THR A 76 19.89 14.70 6.81
N GLY A 77 20.69 13.73 7.25
CA GLY A 77 20.95 13.47 8.66
C GLY A 77 19.94 12.54 9.33
N THR A 78 18.96 12.03 8.58
CA THR A 78 18.04 10.98 9.03
C THR A 78 18.39 9.61 8.42
N THR A 79 18.06 8.57 9.16
CA THR A 79 18.16 7.17 8.75
C THR A 79 16.78 6.68 8.33
N VAL A 80 16.72 5.93 7.22
CA VAL A 80 15.51 5.20 6.83
C VAL A 80 15.41 3.96 7.69
N ILE A 81 14.30 3.82 8.42
CA ILE A 81 13.96 2.61 9.16
C ILE A 81 12.81 1.94 8.44
N ILE A 82 12.93 0.63 8.26
CA ILE A 82 11.88 -0.22 7.72
C ILE A 82 11.58 -1.31 8.74
N GLU A 83 10.32 -1.42 9.08
CA GLU A 83 9.81 -2.46 9.98
C GLU A 83 8.85 -3.36 9.22
N ASP A 84 8.84 -4.63 9.61
CA ASP A 84 8.02 -5.68 9.01
C ASP A 84 7.21 -6.38 10.11
N VAL A 85 5.88 -6.26 10.02
CA VAL A 85 4.95 -6.74 11.05
C VAL A 85 3.84 -7.57 10.43
N THR A 86 3.42 -8.63 11.13
CA THR A 86 2.32 -9.48 10.70
C THR A 86 1.20 -9.45 11.73
N PHE A 87 -0.01 -9.17 11.26
CA PHE A 87 -1.24 -9.24 12.02
C PHE A 87 -2.03 -10.49 11.60
N PRO A 88 -2.81 -11.10 12.50
CA PRO A 88 -3.93 -11.92 12.06
C PRO A 88 -4.79 -11.11 11.08
N VAL A 89 -5.14 -11.67 9.92
CA VAL A 89 -5.86 -10.94 8.85
C VAL A 89 -7.12 -10.26 9.36
N GLU A 90 -7.83 -10.92 10.29
CA GLU A 90 -9.06 -10.41 10.91
C GLU A 90 -8.84 -9.14 11.74
N GLN A 91 -7.61 -8.90 12.18
CA GLN A 91 -7.18 -7.73 12.95
C GLN A 91 -6.41 -6.72 12.12
N LEU A 92 -6.17 -6.99 10.84
CA LEU A 92 -5.33 -6.15 9.97
C LEU A 92 -5.81 -4.70 9.95
N ALA A 93 -7.12 -4.47 9.76
CA ALA A 93 -7.68 -3.12 9.72
C ALA A 93 -7.46 -2.35 11.05
N ILE A 94 -7.59 -3.04 12.19
CA ILE A 94 -7.33 -2.45 13.51
C ILE A 94 -5.84 -2.13 13.66
N GLY A 95 -4.96 -3.04 13.22
CA GLY A 95 -3.51 -2.86 13.24
C GLY A 95 -3.05 -1.68 12.40
N VAL A 96 -3.57 -1.57 11.16
CA VAL A 96 -3.33 -0.44 10.25
C VAL A 96 -3.70 0.88 10.91
N ASN A 97 -4.91 1.00 11.44
CA ASN A 97 -5.38 2.26 12.04
C ASN A 97 -4.52 2.65 13.25
N ARG A 98 -4.12 1.69 14.08
CA ARG A 98 -3.22 1.97 15.22
C ARG A 98 -1.82 2.38 14.79
N LEU A 99 -1.29 1.83 13.70
CA LEU A 99 -0.01 2.27 13.14
C LEU A 99 -0.10 3.71 12.63
N ILE A 100 -1.19 4.06 11.94
CA ILE A 100 -1.44 5.44 11.48
C ILE A 100 -1.50 6.41 12.67
N GLU A 101 -2.26 6.07 13.72
CA GLU A 101 -2.31 6.86 14.97
C GLU A 101 -0.93 7.04 15.62
N LEU A 102 -0.05 6.04 15.52
CA LEU A 102 1.33 6.14 16.02
C LEU A 102 2.17 7.09 15.16
N PHE A 103 2.03 7.05 13.83
CA PHE A 103 2.73 8.00 12.95
C PHE A 103 2.32 9.44 13.25
N GLU A 104 1.02 9.70 13.41
CA GLU A 104 0.50 11.02 13.79
C GLU A 104 1.03 11.48 15.15
N ARG A 105 0.99 10.60 16.16
CA ARG A 105 1.46 10.91 17.52
C ARG A 105 2.94 11.26 17.57
N HIS A 106 3.75 10.58 16.75
CA HIS A 106 5.19 10.73 16.74
C HIS A 106 5.71 11.64 15.62
N HIS A 107 4.81 12.30 14.88
CA HIS A 107 5.13 13.22 13.79
C HIS A 107 5.97 12.58 12.67
N TYR A 108 5.66 11.32 12.34
CA TYR A 108 6.22 10.64 11.17
C TYR A 108 5.38 10.93 9.92
N ASP A 109 5.29 12.21 9.54
CA ASP A 109 4.41 12.68 8.47
C ASP A 109 4.78 12.13 7.08
N GLU A 110 6.04 11.72 6.90
CA GLU A 110 6.54 11.08 5.67
C GLU A 110 6.51 9.54 5.72
N ALA A 111 5.92 8.95 6.78
CA ALA A 111 5.82 7.52 6.88
C ALA A 111 4.94 6.93 5.77
N ILE A 112 5.37 5.80 5.23
CA ILE A 112 4.56 5.01 4.29
C ILE A 112 4.19 3.67 4.93
N LEU A 113 2.99 3.19 4.61
CA LEU A 113 2.48 1.90 5.02
C LEU A 113 2.03 1.14 3.78
N PHE A 114 2.56 -0.07 3.59
CA PHE A 114 2.23 -0.93 2.44
C PHE A 114 2.48 -2.39 2.81
N GLY A 115 1.96 -3.34 2.03
CA GLY A 115 2.25 -4.74 2.32
C GLY A 115 1.44 -5.72 1.50
N HIS A 116 1.26 -6.90 2.07
CA HIS A 116 0.57 -8.05 1.52
C HIS A 116 -0.67 -8.32 2.38
N ALA A 117 -1.78 -7.65 2.03
CA ALA A 117 -3.00 -7.68 2.85
C ALA A 117 -3.54 -9.12 3.09
N LEU A 118 -3.45 -10.00 2.10
CA LEU A 118 -3.87 -11.40 2.21
C LEU A 118 -3.04 -12.22 3.22
N GLU A 119 -1.81 -11.80 3.48
CA GLU A 119 -0.88 -12.45 4.41
C GLU A 119 -0.91 -11.77 5.79
N GLY A 120 -1.71 -10.70 5.95
CA GLY A 120 -1.71 -9.87 7.15
C GLY A 120 -0.38 -9.16 7.39
N ASN A 121 0.51 -9.16 6.39
CA ASN A 121 1.88 -8.68 6.49
C ASN A 121 1.98 -7.24 5.98
N LEU A 122 2.48 -6.35 6.81
CA LEU A 122 2.66 -4.93 6.51
C LEU A 122 4.09 -4.51 6.79
N HIS A 123 4.58 -3.67 5.89
CA HIS A 123 5.82 -2.95 6.03
C HIS A 123 5.51 -1.47 6.20
N PHE A 124 6.18 -0.85 7.15
CA PHE A 124 6.16 0.59 7.25
C PHE A 124 7.57 1.14 7.29
N VAL A 125 7.71 2.32 6.71
CA VAL A 125 9.01 2.96 6.50
C VAL A 125 8.88 4.39 6.95
N PHE A 126 9.80 4.83 7.79
CA PHE A 126 9.85 6.18 8.33
C PHE A 126 11.32 6.62 8.42
N THR A 127 11.52 7.92 8.67
CA THR A 127 12.86 8.49 8.79
C THR A 127 13.08 8.99 10.20
N GLN A 128 14.26 8.71 10.77
CA GLN A 128 14.59 9.05 12.15
C GLN A 128 15.98 9.69 12.23
N GLY A 129 16.08 10.84 12.91
CA GLY A 129 17.35 11.40 13.34
C GLY A 129 17.85 10.68 14.59
N PHE A 130 19.15 10.56 14.77
CA PHE A 130 19.74 9.99 15.99
C PHE A 130 20.81 10.92 16.58
N ASN A 131 20.69 12.22 16.29
CA ASN A 131 21.75 13.19 16.57
C ASN A 131 21.52 13.91 17.91
N SER A 132 20.37 13.72 18.55
CA SER A 132 20.01 14.30 19.85
C SER A 132 19.26 13.29 20.73
N ALA A 133 19.27 13.48 22.04
CA ALA A 133 18.60 12.59 22.98
C ALA A 133 17.07 12.71 22.87
N GLU A 134 16.57 13.85 22.42
CA GLU A 134 15.15 14.07 22.12
C GLU A 134 14.68 13.28 20.88
N GLU A 135 15.61 12.87 20.01
CA GLU A 135 15.35 12.06 18.81
C GLU A 135 15.60 10.55 19.03
N VAL A 136 15.90 10.10 20.26
CA VAL A 136 16.19 8.68 20.60
C VAL A 136 15.15 8.09 21.54
#